data_AF-A0A1I4M2D0-F1
#
_entry.id   AF-A0A1I4M2D0-F1
#
_cell.length_a   1.000
_cell.length_b   1.000
_cell.length_c   1.000
_cell.angle_alpha   90.00
_cell.angle_beta   90.00
_cell.angle_gamma   90.00
#
_symmetry.space_group_name_H-M   'P 1'
#
loop_
_entity.id
_entity.type
_entity.pdbx_description
1 polymer ?
#
loop_
_entity_poly.entity_id
_entity_poly.type
_entity_poly.pdbx_seq_one_letter_code
_entity_poly.pdbx_strand_id
1 'polypeptide(L)'
;MSDTTDTVGVAGDRIRSIIERIERIDEEIKDLMETKKEIFGEAKGEGLDVKVLKEILKLRKQDKDERDEQETLLDLYLRAMDAPSPAPVAQAA
;
A
#
# COMPACT_ATOMS: atom_id res chain seq x y z
N MET A 1 -9.18 -49.35 17.00
CA MET A 1 -9.88 -48.05 16.97
C MET A 1 -9.15 -46.93 17.74
N SER A 2 -8.02 -47.19 18.41
CA SER A 2 -7.27 -46.14 19.14
C SER A 2 -6.43 -45.21 18.26
N ASP A 3 -5.74 -45.70 17.23
CA ASP A 3 -4.77 -44.89 16.46
C ASP A 3 -5.37 -43.68 15.71
N THR A 4 -6.64 -43.76 15.30
CA THR A 4 -7.33 -42.65 14.62
C THR A 4 -7.71 -41.54 15.60
N THR A 5 -7.97 -41.86 16.86
CA THR A 5 -8.37 -40.86 17.87
C THR A 5 -7.15 -40.05 18.33
N ASP A 6 -6.01 -40.70 18.50
CA ASP A 6 -4.75 -40.06 18.90
C ASP A 6 -4.21 -39.12 17.81
N THR A 7 -4.31 -39.50 16.53
CA THR A 7 -3.91 -38.65 15.40
C THR A 7 -4.83 -37.44 15.22
N VAL A 8 -6.14 -37.59 15.45
CA VAL A 8 -7.11 -36.47 15.44
C VAL A 8 -6.85 -35.51 16.61
N GLY A 9 -6.49 -36.01 17.78
CA GLY A 9 -6.11 -35.18 18.94
C GLY A 9 -4.88 -34.31 18.65
N VAL A 10 -3.80 -34.92 18.16
CA VAL A 10 -2.55 -34.20 17.82
C VAL A 10 -2.77 -33.16 16.71
N ALA A 11 -3.60 -33.48 15.70
CA ALA A 11 -3.96 -32.52 14.65
C ALA A 11 -4.78 -31.34 15.21
N GLY A 12 -5.71 -31.62 16.14
CA GLY A 12 -6.52 -30.60 16.80
C GLY A 12 -5.70 -29.61 17.64
N ASP A 13 -4.74 -30.10 18.42
CA ASP A 13 -3.86 -29.26 19.24
C ASP A 13 -2.97 -28.36 18.38
N ARG A 14 -2.48 -28.87 17.24
CA ARG A 14 -1.70 -28.08 16.29
C ARG A 14 -2.54 -26.99 15.62
N ILE A 15 -3.78 -27.31 15.23
CA ILE A 15 -4.71 -26.32 14.66
C ILE A 15 -5.00 -25.23 15.69
N ARG A 16 -5.31 -25.61 16.94
CA ARG A 16 -5.56 -24.64 18.02
C ARG A 16 -4.38 -23.70 18.22
N SER A 17 -3.16 -24.23 18.32
CA SER A 17 -1.95 -23.42 18.47
C SER A 17 -1.72 -22.44 17.31
N ILE A 18 -2.06 -22.83 16.07
CA ILE A 18 -1.98 -21.93 14.92
C ILE A 18 -3.02 -20.80 15.04
N ILE A 19 -4.26 -21.12 15.39
CA ILE A 19 -5.34 -20.14 15.54
C ILE A 19 -5.02 -19.13 16.64
N GLU A 20 -4.64 -19.60 17.84
CA GLU A 20 -4.29 -18.72 18.97
C GLU A 20 -3.14 -17.76 18.64
N ARG A 21 -2.19 -18.20 17.80
CA ARG A 21 -1.09 -17.34 17.33
C ARG A 21 -1.57 -16.30 16.32
N ILE A 22 -2.50 -16.66 15.43
CA ILE A 22 -3.09 -15.72 14.47
C ILE A 22 -3.94 -14.68 15.19
N GLU A 23 -4.81 -15.10 16.12
CA GLU A 23 -5.67 -14.19 16.89
C GLU A 23 -4.86 -13.13 17.64
N ARG A 24 -3.73 -13.54 18.23
CA ARG A 24 -2.81 -12.60 18.88
C ARG A 24 -2.22 -11.58 17.91
N ILE A 25 -1.83 -12.02 16.71
CA ILE A 25 -1.33 -11.10 15.68
C ILE A 25 -2.44 -10.17 15.18
N ASP A 26 -3.68 -10.65 15.07
CA ASP A 26 -4.82 -9.82 14.68
C ASP A 26 -5.13 -8.75 15.74
N GLU A 27 -5.01 -9.09 17.02
CA GLU A 27 -5.08 -8.12 18.13
C GLU A 27 -3.96 -7.07 18.03
N GLU A 28 -2.71 -7.49 17.84
CA GLU A 28 -1.57 -6.58 17.66
C GLU A 28 -1.76 -5.65 16.44
N ILE A 29 -2.25 -6.19 15.31
CA ILE A 29 -2.56 -5.41 14.12
C ILE A 29 -3.64 -4.38 14.41
N LYS A 30 -4.68 -4.74 15.16
CA LYS A 30 -5.76 -3.83 15.53
C LYS A 30 -5.23 -2.66 16.37
N ASP A 31 -4.40 -2.94 17.37
CA ASP A 31 -3.80 -1.92 18.24
C ASP A 31 -2.86 -1.00 17.45
N LEU A 32 -2.06 -1.54 16.53
CA LEU A 32 -1.23 -0.78 15.61
C LEU A 32 -2.07 0.10 14.66
N MET A 33 -3.19 -0.41 14.17
CA MET A 33 -4.10 0.37 13.32
C MET A 33 -4.73 1.53 14.09
N GLU A 34 -5.10 1.33 15.36
CA GLU A 34 -5.66 2.40 16.19
C GLU A 34 -4.61 3.46 16.50
N THR A 35 -3.41 3.05 16.92
CA THR A 35 -2.26 3.95 17.11
C THR A 35 -1.98 4.78 15.85
N LYS A 36 -2.02 4.15 14.67
CA LYS A 36 -1.87 4.85 13.38
C LYS A 36 -2.98 5.88 13.12
N LYS A 37 -4.22 5.62 13.54
CA LYS A 37 -5.32 6.60 13.43
C LYS A 37 -5.10 7.77 14.36
N GLU A 38 -4.64 7.53 15.59
CA GLU A 38 -4.34 8.58 16.56
C GLU A 38 -3.29 9.55 16.01
N ILE A 39 -2.20 9.05 15.42
CA ILE A 39 -1.17 9.86 14.76
C ILE A 39 -1.75 10.75 13.66
N PHE A 40 -2.65 10.22 12.83
CA PHE A 40 -3.35 11.05 11.83
C PHE A 40 -4.31 12.07 12.48
N GLY A 41 -4.89 11.74 13.63
CA GLY A 41 -5.71 12.64 14.43
C GLY A 41 -4.91 13.81 14.97
N GLU A 42 -3.72 13.54 15.52
CA GLU A 42 -2.76 14.55 15.97
C GLU A 42 -2.35 15.48 14.82
N ALA A 43 -1.91 14.90 13.69
CA ALA A 43 -1.55 15.67 12.50
C ALA A 43 -2.68 16.58 12.02
N LYS A 44 -3.93 16.11 12.10
CA LYS A 44 -5.11 16.92 11.77
C LYS A 44 -5.31 18.06 12.79
N GLY A 45 -5.09 17.81 14.07
CA GLY A 45 -5.12 18.82 15.13
C GLY A 45 -4.06 19.91 14.96
N GLU A 46 -2.91 19.55 14.41
CA GLU A 46 -1.84 20.48 14.00
C GLU A 46 -2.16 21.26 12.70
N GLY A 47 -3.28 20.96 12.04
CA GLY A 47 -3.70 21.63 10.80
C GLY A 47 -3.16 21.00 9.52
N LEU A 48 -2.56 19.80 9.58
CA LEU A 48 -2.07 19.10 8.39
C LEU A 48 -3.19 18.37 7.64
N ASP A 49 -3.09 18.33 6.30
CA ASP A 49 -4.02 17.56 5.48
C ASP A 49 -3.67 16.06 5.50
N VAL A 50 -4.48 15.29 6.23
CA VAL A 50 -4.35 13.84 6.36
C VAL A 50 -4.41 13.11 5.01
N LYS A 51 -5.14 13.63 4.01
CA LYS A 51 -5.19 13.00 2.67
C LYS A 51 -3.84 13.13 1.98
N VAL A 52 -3.22 14.30 2.07
CA VAL A 52 -1.88 14.55 1.50
C VAL A 52 -0.84 13.67 2.20
N LEU A 53 -0.89 13.54 3.53
CA LEU A 53 0.01 12.66 4.27
C LEU A 53 -0.13 11.19 3.86
N LYS A 54 -1.36 10.72 3.60
CA LYS A 54 -1.60 9.36 3.09
C LYS A 54 -1.04 9.16 1.68
N GLU A 55 -1.14 10.16 0.81
CA GLU A 55 -0.54 10.09 -0.52
C GLU A 55 0.99 10.06 -0.43
N ILE A 56 1.60 10.87 0.44
CA ILE A 56 3.05 10.82 0.71
C ILE A 56 3.46 9.41 1.17
N LEU A 57 2.73 8.80 2.11
CA LEU A 57 3.03 7.44 2.56
C LEU A 57 2.89 6.40 1.44
N LYS A 58 1.93 6.57 0.52
CA LYS A 58 1.76 5.70 -0.64
C LYS A 58 2.93 5.84 -1.61
N LEU A 59 3.31 7.07 -1.94
CA LEU A 59 4.48 7.37 -2.79
C LEU A 59 5.77 6.81 -2.18
N ARG A 60 5.94 6.91 -0.86
CA ARG A 60 7.12 6.36 -0.15
C ARG A 60 7.20 4.84 -0.11
N LYS A 61 6.09 4.14 -0.40
CA LYS A 61 6.05 2.67 -0.48
C LYS A 61 6.34 2.14 -1.88
N GLN A 62 6.26 2.99 -2.89
CA GLN A 62 6.61 2.63 -4.26
C GLN A 62 8.13 2.48 -4.36
N ASP A 63 8.57 1.64 -5.30
CA ASP A 63 9.98 1.56 -5.64
C ASP A 63 10.45 2.92 -6.19
N LYS A 64 11.64 3.33 -5.77
CA LYS A 64 12.14 4.66 -6.11
C LYS A 64 12.46 4.77 -7.60
N ASP A 65 13.03 3.72 -8.19
CA ASP A 65 13.45 3.73 -9.59
C ASP A 65 12.20 3.71 -10.49
N GLU A 66 11.19 2.90 -10.14
CA GLU A 66 9.89 2.90 -10.84
C GLU A 66 9.20 4.27 -10.79
N ARG A 67 9.25 4.95 -9.63
CA ARG A 67 8.67 6.29 -9.49
C ARG A 67 9.42 7.33 -10.31
N ASP A 68 10.75 7.33 -10.26
CA ASP A 68 11.57 8.30 -10.97
C ASP A 68 11.43 8.12 -12.50
N GLU A 69 11.26 6.87 -12.99
CA GLU A 69 10.91 6.58 -14.38
C GLU A 69 9.52 7.13 -14.77
N GLN A 70 8.50 6.88 -13.93
CA GLN A 70 7.15 7.39 -14.16
C GLN A 70 7.10 8.92 -14.17
N GLU A 71 7.82 9.59 -13.28
CA GLU A 71 7.92 11.05 -13.25
C GLU A 71 8.55 11.60 -14.53
N THR A 72 9.61 10.94 -15.02
CA THR A 72 10.28 11.31 -16.28
C THR A 72 9.33 11.17 -17.48
N LEU A 73 8.60 10.07 -17.57
CA LEU A 73 7.63 9.83 -18.64
C LEU A 73 6.45 10.81 -18.58
N LEU A 74 5.96 11.10 -17.38
CA LEU A 74 4.86 12.05 -17.17
C LEU A 74 5.26 13.46 -17.63
N ASP A 75 6.43 13.95 -17.21
CA ASP A 75 6.95 15.26 -17.62
C ASP A 75 7.15 15.32 -19.15
N LEU A 76 7.66 14.25 -19.78
CA LEU A 76 7.76 14.16 -21.24
C LEU A 76 6.39 14.31 -21.92
N TYR A 77 5.36 13.62 -21.43
CA TYR A 77 4.03 13.67 -22.03
C TYR A 77 3.32 15.00 -21.79
N LEU A 78 3.46 15.60 -20.59
CA LEU A 78 2.94 16.94 -20.31
C LEU A 78 3.55 17.97 -21.27
N ARG A 79 4.88 17.95 -21.45
CA ARG A 79 5.57 18.81 -22.41
C ARG A 79 5.08 18.60 -23.85
N ALA A 80 4.82 17.35 -24.24
CA ALA A 80 4.33 17.04 -25.58
C ALA A 80 2.89 17.55 -25.82
N MET A 81 2.03 17.55 -24.78
CA MET A 81 0.68 18.11 -24.87
C MET A 81 0.69 19.64 -24.93
N ASP A 82 1.62 20.28 -24.20
CA ASP A 82 1.77 21.74 -24.20
C ASP A 82 2.54 22.25 -25.43
N ALA A 83 3.26 21.38 -26.13
CA ALA A 83 3.92 21.72 -27.37
C ALA A 83 2.86 22.08 -28.43
N PRO A 84 3.05 23.18 -29.17
CA PRO A 84 2.14 23.53 -30.25
C PRO A 84 2.10 22.39 -31.27
N SER A 85 0.89 21.98 -31.67
CA SER A 85 0.72 21.00 -32.75
C SER A 85 1.56 21.44 -33.95
N PRO A 86 2.46 20.60 -34.48
CA PRO A 86 3.15 20.95 -35.70
C PRO A 86 2.06 21.21 -36.74
N ALA A 87 2.06 22.42 -37.31
CA ALA A 87 1.21 22.73 -38.44
C ALA A 87 1.43 21.62 -39.49
N PRO A 88 0.40 21.15 -40.19
CA PRO A 88 0.57 20.10 -41.20
C PRO A 88 1.64 20.60 -42.16
N VAL A 89 2.80 19.95 -42.14
CA VAL A 89 3.84 20.16 -43.13
C VAL A 89 3.21 19.70 -44.43
N ALA A 90 2.63 20.67 -45.15
CA ALA A 90 2.15 20.48 -46.49
C ALA A 90 3.31 19.88 -47.27
N GLN A 91 3.10 18.65 -47.72
CA GLN A 91 4.02 17.90 -48.56
C GLN A 91 4.49 18.83 -49.68
N ALA A 92 5.77 19.20 -49.65
CA ALA A 92 6.39 19.92 -50.74
C ALA A 92 6.41 18.98 -51.95
N ALA A 93 5.66 19.38 -52.99
CA ALA A 93 5.59 18.76 -54.30
C ALA A 93 6.93 18.84 -55.05
#